data_AF-A0A9Q9DQP8-F1
#
_entry.id   AF-A0A9Q9DQP8-F1
#
_cell.length_a   1.000
_cell.length_b   1.000
_cell.length_c   1.000
_cell.angle_alpha   90.00
_cell.angle_beta   90.00
_cell.angle_gamma   90.00
#
_symmetry.space_group_name_H-M   'P 1'
#
loop_
_entity.id
_entity.type
_entity.pdbx_description
1 polymer ?
#
loop_
_entity_poly.entity_id
_entity_poly.type
_entity_poly.pdbx_seq_one_letter_code
_entity_poly.pdbx_strand_id
1 'polypeptide(L)'
;MVNLASTFWSQERWKEAEDPEVQVIDMRERVLRYDHLYTLTAMGNLAFTLKSQCRSEKAISLMDRWLRLRKRILGDHHPDITSSIKL
;
A
#
# COMPACT_ATOMS: atom_id res chain seq x y z
N MET A 1 -8.66 3.65 -13.16
CA MET A 1 -7.35 3.63 -13.84
C MET A 1 -6.72 2.28 -13.55
N VAL A 2 -6.59 1.41 -14.54
CA VAL A 2 -5.83 0.15 -14.41
C VAL A 2 -4.35 0.52 -14.45
N ASN A 3 -3.62 0.30 -13.37
CA ASN A 3 -2.17 0.47 -13.36
C ASN A 3 -1.49 -0.85 -13.75
N LEU A 4 -0.21 -0.78 -14.12
CA LEU A 4 0.58 -1.93 -14.55
C LEU A 4 0.58 -3.06 -13.49
N ALA A 5 0.61 -2.68 -12.21
CA ALA A 5 0.53 -3.61 -11.09
C ALA A 5 -0.80 -4.40 -11.07
N SER A 6 -1.95 -3.74 -11.23
CA SER A 6 -3.25 -4.42 -11.31
C SER A 6 -3.36 -5.36 -12.51
N THR A 7 -2.68 -5.05 -13.62
CA THR A 7 -2.64 -5.93 -14.79
C THR A 7 -1.84 -7.20 -14.49
N PHE A 8 -0.67 -7.09 -13.87
CA PHE A 8 0.08 -8.25 -13.39
C PHE A 8 -0.66 -9.04 -12.31
N TRP A 9 -1.38 -8.34 -11.43
CA TRP A 9 -2.22 -8.94 -10.39
C TRP A 9 -3.32 -9.82 -11.02
N SER A 10 -3.99 -9.33 -12.07
CA SER A 10 -5.00 -10.13 -12.79
C SER A 10 -4.43 -11.34 -13.54
N GLN A 11 -3.12 -11.38 -13.77
CA GLN A 11 -2.40 -12.48 -14.41
C GLN A 11 -1.72 -13.42 -13.39
N GLU A 12 -1.97 -13.23 -12.09
CA GLU A 12 -1.30 -13.95 -10.99
C GLU A 12 0.23 -13.77 -10.96
N ARG A 13 0.74 -12.74 -11.64
CA ARG A 13 2.17 -12.42 -11.75
C ARG A 13 2.59 -11.51 -10.59
N TRP A 14 2.42 -12.01 -9.37
CA TRP A 14 2.59 -11.22 -8.13
C TRP A 14 3.97 -10.59 -7.97
N LYS A 15 5.03 -11.27 -8.44
CA LYS A 15 6.41 -10.73 -8.35
C LYS A 15 6.61 -9.49 -9.23
N GLU A 16 5.95 -9.45 -10.37
CA GLU A 16 6.09 -8.33 -11.32
C GLU A 16 5.12 -7.20 -10.98
N ALA A 17 4.06 -7.48 -10.22
CA ALA A 17 3.20 -6.47 -9.61
C ALA A 17 3.93 -5.69 -8.50
N GLU A 18 4.87 -6.31 -7.78
CA GLU A 18 5.62 -5.71 -6.66
C GLU A 18 6.52 -4.55 -7.12
N ASP A 19 7.29 -4.73 -8.18
CA ASP A 19 8.28 -3.73 -8.64
C ASP A 19 7.67 -2.35 -8.96
N PRO A 20 6.58 -2.25 -9.77
CA PRO A 20 5.90 -0.98 -10.02
C PRO A 20 5.33 -0.35 -8.75
N GLU A 21 4.81 -1.15 -7.81
CA GLU A 21 4.24 -0.65 -6.56
C GLU A 21 5.32 -0.06 -5.64
N VAL A 22 6.48 -0.73 -5.53
CA VAL A 22 7.63 -0.24 -4.77
C VAL A 22 8.19 1.06 -5.37
N GLN A 23 8.35 1.14 -6.69
CA GLN A 23 8.82 2.36 -7.35
C GLN A 23 7.88 3.55 -7.13
N VAL A 24 6.57 3.32 -7.20
CA VAL A 24 5.57 4.38 -6.94
C VAL A 24 5.67 4.88 -5.50
N ILE A 25 5.90 3.98 -4.53
CA ILE A 25 6.07 4.37 -3.13
C ILE A 25 7.36 5.19 -2.96
N ASP A 26 8.51 4.72 -3.47
CA ASP A 26 9.81 5.42 -3.30
C ASP A 26 9.82 6.79 -4.01
N MET A 27 9.34 6.88 -5.26
CA MET A 27 9.24 8.17 -5.96
C MET A 27 8.35 9.15 -5.20
N ARG A 28 7.23 8.70 -4.64
CA ARG A 28 6.30 9.60 -3.96
C ARG A 28 6.77 9.99 -2.57
N GLU A 29 7.51 9.14 -1.89
CA GLU A 29 8.22 9.51 -0.66
C GLU A 29 9.22 10.64 -0.91
N ARG A 30 9.93 10.59 -2.03
CA ARG A 30 10.90 11.63 -2.42
C ARG A 30 10.24 12.93 -2.91
N VAL A 31 9.16 12.83 -3.68
CA VAL A 31 8.57 13.99 -4.40
C VAL A 31 7.45 14.68 -3.59
N LEU A 32 6.61 13.93 -2.86
CA LEU A 32 5.31 14.44 -2.39
C LEU A 32 5.20 14.65 -0.87
N ARG A 33 6.31 14.65 -0.12
CA ARG A 33 6.33 14.85 1.35
C ARG A 33 5.18 14.11 2.05
N TYR A 34 5.14 12.78 2.02
CA TYR A 34 4.30 11.90 2.84
C TYR A 34 2.77 12.12 2.93
N ASP A 35 2.18 13.19 2.37
CA ASP A 35 0.81 13.61 2.67
C ASP A 35 -0.24 13.23 1.60
N HIS A 36 0.13 12.35 0.66
CA HIS A 36 -0.75 11.99 -0.43
C HIS A 36 -1.47 10.64 -0.20
N LEU A 37 -2.80 10.69 -0.11
CA LEU A 37 -3.73 9.55 -0.08
C LEU A 37 -3.44 8.50 -1.17
N TYR A 38 -2.93 8.94 -2.32
CA TYR A 38 -2.56 8.04 -3.42
C TYR A 38 -1.34 7.16 -3.12
N THR A 39 -0.41 7.57 -2.25
CA THR A 39 0.70 6.72 -1.77
C THR A 39 0.17 5.63 -0.84
N LEU A 40 -0.84 5.94 -0.03
CA LEU A 40 -1.53 4.97 0.81
C LEU A 40 -2.21 3.89 -0.03
N THR A 41 -2.84 4.23 -1.16
CA THR A 41 -3.41 3.23 -2.08
C THR A 41 -2.34 2.28 -2.62
N ALA A 42 -1.17 2.79 -3.03
CA ALA A 42 -0.08 1.95 -3.54
C ALA A 42 0.48 0.99 -2.47
N MET A 43 0.64 1.47 -1.24
CA MET A 43 1.05 0.64 -0.09
C MET A 43 0.03 -0.47 0.23
N GLY A 44 -1.27 -0.18 0.17
CA GLY A 44 -2.31 -1.18 0.37
C GLY A 44 -2.27 -2.29 -0.69
N ASN A 45 -2.07 -1.91 -1.96
CA ASN A 45 -1.94 -2.88 -3.04
C ASN A 45 -0.68 -3.76 -2.87
N LEU A 46 0.46 -3.15 -2.53
CA LEU A 46 1.70 -3.89 -2.25
C LEU A 46 1.54 -4.86 -1.08
N ALA A 47 0.84 -4.49 -0.02
CA ALA A 47 0.59 -5.41 1.08
C ALA A 47 -0.28 -6.61 0.66
N PHE A 48 -1.25 -6.40 -0.24
CA PHE A 48 -2.04 -7.48 -0.81
C PHE A 48 -1.21 -8.39 -1.72
N THR A 49 -0.37 -7.81 -2.57
CA THR A 49 0.60 -8.52 -3.42
C THR A 49 1.55 -9.38 -2.56
N LEU A 50 2.09 -8.83 -1.46
CA LEU A 50 2.96 -9.55 -0.53
C LEU A 50 2.22 -10.69 0.18
N LYS A 51 0.95 -10.50 0.56
CA LYS A 51 0.10 -11.56 1.11
C LYS A 51 -0.10 -12.70 0.11
N SER A 52 -0.36 -12.39 -1.16
CA SER A 52 -0.47 -13.40 -2.24
C SER A 52 0.85 -14.15 -2.49
N GLN A 53 1.99 -13.56 -2.17
CA GLN A 53 3.30 -14.23 -2.21
C GLN A 53 3.64 -15.01 -0.92
N CYS A 54 2.70 -15.22 -0.01
CA CYS A 54 2.93 -15.82 1.32
C CYS A 54 3.95 -15.06 2.20
N ARG A 55 4.21 -13.78 1.91
CA ARG A 55 5.15 -12.91 2.65
C ARG A 55 4.40 -12.08 3.69
N SER A 56 3.66 -12.75 4.57
CA SER A 56 2.75 -12.15 5.54
C SER A 56 3.43 -11.15 6.49
N GLU A 57 4.65 -11.44 6.96
CA GLU A 57 5.40 -10.54 7.85
C GLU A 57 5.69 -9.19 7.19
N LYS A 58 6.13 -9.21 5.93
CA LYS A 58 6.39 -7.98 5.16
C LYS A 58 5.10 -7.23 4.86
N ALA A 59 4.00 -7.94 4.58
CA ALA A 59 2.69 -7.33 4.40
C ALA A 59 2.21 -6.61 5.67
N ILE A 60 2.36 -7.24 6.84
CA ILE A 60 1.99 -6.64 8.14
C ILE A 60 2.82 -5.40 8.43
N SER A 61 4.15 -5.47 8.26
CA SER A 61 5.04 -4.33 8.48
C SER A 61 4.68 -3.14 7.57
N LEU A 62 4.32 -3.41 6.31
CA LEU A 62 3.89 -2.39 5.37
C LEU A 62 2.54 -1.78 5.77
N MET A 63 1.59 -2.60 6.22
CA MET A 63 0.27 -2.14 6.66
C MET A 63 0.34 -1.28 7.92
N ASP A 64 1.25 -1.61 8.83
CA ASP A 64 1.52 -0.82 10.03
C ASP A 64 2.15 0.54 9.69
N ARG A 65 3.06 0.58 8.71
CA ARG A 65 3.58 1.84 8.15
C ARG A 65 2.47 2.66 7.48
N TRP A 66 1.61 2.02 6.71
CA TRP A 66 0.45 2.64 6.07
C TRP A 66 -0.50 3.26 7.09
N LEU A 67 -0.81 2.55 8.18
CA LEU A 67 -1.65 3.06 9.28
C LEU A 67 -1.07 4.31 9.93
N ARG A 68 0.24 4.31 10.22
CA ARG A 68 0.93 5.49 10.77
C ARG A 68 0.83 6.71 9.85
N LEU A 69 1.10 6.52 8.57
CA LEU A 69 1.01 7.61 7.59
C LEU A 69 -0.43 8.08 7.43
N ARG A 70 -1.39 7.16 7.38
CA ARG A 70 -2.79 7.50 7.27
C ARG A 70 -3.31 8.31 8.46
N LYS A 71 -2.92 7.94 9.68
CA LYS A 71 -3.21 8.72 10.90
C LYS A 71 -2.61 10.12 10.85
N ARG A 72 -1.40 10.26 10.32
CA ARG A 72 -0.75 11.58 10.16
C ARG A 72 -1.48 12.48 9.16
N ILE A 73 -1.96 11.92 8.05
CA ILE A 73 -2.63 12.68 6.97
C ILE A 73 -4.07 13.05 7.34
N LEU A 74 -4.85 12.09 7.85
CA LEU A 74 -6.30 12.26 8.05
C LEU A 74 -6.70 12.53 9.51
N GLY A 75 -5.76 12.44 10.45
CA GLY A 75 -6.04 12.48 11.88
C GLY A 75 -6.66 11.17 12.41
N ASP A 76 -6.69 11.00 13.73
CA ASP A 76 -7.16 9.77 14.40
C ASP A 76 -8.67 9.47 14.23
N HIS A 77 -9.45 10.42 13.70
CA HIS A 77 -10.92 10.32 13.60
C HIS A 77 -11.47 9.88 12.23
N HIS A 78 -10.62 9.49 11.28
CA HIS A 78 -11.12 9.12 9.95
C HIS A 78 -11.77 7.72 9.94
N PRO A 79 -13.01 7.56 9.42
CA PRO A 79 -13.80 6.32 9.49
C PRO A 79 -13.10 5.07 8.93
N ASP A 80 -12.23 5.25 7.94
CA ASP A 80 -11.46 4.15 7.35
C ASP A 80 -10.36 3.56 8.26
N ILE A 81 -9.87 4.30 9.26
CA ILE A 81 -8.89 3.79 10.24
C ILE A 81 -9.54 2.71 11.10
N THR A 82 -10.77 2.96 11.55
CA THR A 82 -11.57 2.02 12.36
C THR A 82 -11.85 0.69 11.66
N SER A 83 -12.00 0.69 10.33
CA SER A 83 -12.20 -0.56 9.57
C SER A 83 -10.93 -1.41 9.47
N SER A 84 -9.75 -0.78 9.51
CA SER A 84 -8.46 -1.48 9.44
C SER A 84 -7.97 -2.03 10.79
N ILE A 85 -8.47 -1.49 11.92
CA ILE A 85 -8.12 -1.95 13.28
C ILE A 85 -9.01 -3.10 13.76
N LYS A 86 -10.15 -3.35 13.09
CA LYS A 86 -11.12 -4.40 13.46
C LYS A 86 -10.90 -5.76 12.79
N LEU A 87 -9.80 -5.95 12.07
CA LEU A 87 -9.40 -7.24 11.49
C LEU A 87 -8.39 -7.95 12.41
#